data_AF-A0A7Y4XBJ0-F1
#
_entry.id   AF-A0A7Y4XBJ0-F1
#
_cell.length_a   1.000
_cell.length_b   1.000
_cell.length_c   1.000
_cell.angle_alpha   90.00
_cell.angle_beta   90.00
_cell.angle_gamma   90.00
#
_symmetry.space_group_name_H-M   'P 1'
#
loop_
_entity.id
_entity.type
_entity.pdbx_description
1 polymer ?
#
loop_
_entity_poly.entity_id
_entity_poly.type
_entity_poly.pdbx_seq_one_letter_code
_entity_poly.pdbx_strand_id
1 'polypeptide(L)' 'MQKRRFWLVALLLVAVSTLNAVPRLKVAANHRYLQYEDGRPFFYLGDTAWELFHRLNRE' A
#
# COMPACT_ATOMS: atom_id res chain seq x y z
N MET A 1 36.72 10.11 11.18
CA MET A 1 35.63 9.16 11.54
C MET A 1 34.21 9.67 11.26
N GLN A 2 33.90 10.98 11.29
CA GLN A 2 32.52 11.48 11.09
C GLN A 2 31.94 11.30 9.68
N LYS A 3 32.76 11.39 8.61
CA LYS A 3 32.26 11.33 7.22
C LYS A 3 31.56 10.00 6.88
N ARG A 4 32.07 8.85 7.33
CA ARG A 4 31.43 7.53 7.12
C ARG A 4 30.09 7.39 7.84
N ARG A 5 29.96 7.95 9.05
CA ARG A 5 28.68 7.97 9.79
C ARG A 5 27.65 8.89 9.12
N PHE A 6 28.10 10.01 8.55
CA PHE A 6 27.24 10.93 7.80
C PHE A 6 26.63 10.27 6.56
N TRP A 7 27.46 9.55 5.78
CA TRP A 7 26.99 8.80 4.63
C TRP A 7 26.04 7.66 5.00
N LEU A 8 26.27 6.96 6.11
CA LEU A 8 25.37 5.91 6.60
C LEU A 8 24.00 6.47 7.02
N VAL A 9 23.97 7.63 7.69
CA VAL A 9 22.71 8.29 8.09
C VAL A 9 21.95 8.82 6.87
N ALA A 10 22.65 9.42 5.90
CA ALA A 10 22.04 9.86 4.65
C ALA A 10 21.45 8.68 3.84
N LEU A 11 22.17 7.55 3.77
CA LEU A 11 21.69 6.33 3.12
C LEU A 11 20.46 5.76 3.83
N LEU A 12 20.45 5.79 5.17
CA LEU A 12 19.32 5.35 5.97
C LEU A 12 18.08 6.23 5.73
N LEU A 13 18.24 7.56 5.71
CA LEU A 13 17.15 8.52 5.48
C LEU A 13 16.51 8.35 4.09
N VAL A 14 17.29 8.08 3.05
CA VAL A 14 16.75 7.78 1.71
C VAL A 14 15.93 6.49 1.71
N ALA A 15 16.39 5.46 2.44
CA ALA A 15 15.70 4.16 2.50
C ALA A 15 14.33 4.23 3.21
N VAL A 16 14.09 5.18 4.12
CA VAL A 16 12.79 5.33 4.82
C VAL A 16 11.71 5.98 3.94
N SER A 17 12.10 6.73 2.90
CA SER A 17 11.20 7.49 2.02
C SER A 17 10.22 6.65 1.20
N THR A 18 10.39 5.32 1.16
CA THR A 18 9.58 4.40 0.36
C THR A 18 8.43 3.76 1.12
N LEU A 19 8.25 4.07 2.42
CA LEU A 19 7.08 3.70 3.21
C LEU A 19 5.86 4.52 2.75
N ASN A 20 5.38 4.22 1.55
CA ASN A 20 4.18 4.82 1.01
C ASN A 20 2.98 4.17 1.69
N ALA A 21 2.16 4.99 2.35
CA ALA A 21 0.83 4.57 2.76
C ALA A 21 0.05 4.09 1.53
N VAL A 22 -0.67 2.98 1.64
CA VAL A 22 -1.54 2.50 0.56
C VAL A 22 -2.57 3.61 0.29
N PRO A 23 -2.62 4.16 -0.94
CA PRO A 23 -3.56 5.23 -1.26
C PRO A 23 -4.99 4.75 -1.02
N ARG A 24 -5.86 5.64 -0.55
CA ARG A 24 -7.26 5.29 -0.32
C ARG A 24 -7.96 5.05 -1.66
N LEU A 25 -8.94 4.15 -1.65
CA LEU A 25 -9.84 3.95 -2.77
C LEU A 25 -10.91 5.06 -2.76
N LYS A 26 -11.25 5.54 -3.95
CA LYS A 26 -12.37 6.45 -4.21
C LYS A 26 -13.14 6.00 -5.44
N VAL A 27 -14.39 6.44 -5.56
CA VAL A 27 -15.16 6.31 -6.80
C VAL A 27 -14.58 7.30 -7.83
N ALA A 28 -14.37 6.84 -9.06
CA ALA A 28 -13.91 7.70 -10.15
C ALA A 28 -14.90 8.84 -10.43
N ALA A 29 -14.43 9.97 -10.95
CA ALA A 29 -15.28 11.15 -11.19
C ALA A 29 -16.47 10.88 -12.13
N ASN A 30 -16.35 9.91 -13.04
CA ASN A 30 -17.42 9.48 -13.94
C ASN A 30 -18.38 8.46 -13.30
N HIS A 31 -18.14 8.05 -12.05
CA HIS A 31 -18.93 7.08 -11.28
C HIS A 31 -19.06 5.68 -11.91
N ARG A 32 -18.06 5.23 -12.69
CA ARG A 32 -18.11 3.91 -13.36
C ARG A 32 -17.12 2.88 -12.84
N TYR A 33 -16.10 3.29 -12.09
CA TYR A 33 -15.07 2.40 -11.56
C TYR A 33 -14.45 2.94 -10.28
N LEU A 34 -13.64 2.12 -9.62
CA LEU A 34 -12.84 2.50 -8.45
C LEU A 34 -11.42 2.89 -8.87
N GLN A 35 -10.85 3.86 -8.19
CA GLN A 35 -9.48 4.29 -8.40
C GLN A 35 -8.84 4.69 -7.07
N TYR A 36 -7.51 4.76 -7.05
CA TYR A 36 -6.77 5.37 -5.97
C TYR A 36 -6.90 6.90 -6.00
N GLU A 37 -6.61 7.55 -4.87
CA GLU A 37 -6.59 9.01 -4.75
C GLU A 37 -5.70 9.68 -5.81
N ASP A 38 -4.59 9.03 -6.15
CA ASP A 38 -3.59 9.46 -7.15
C ASP A 38 -4.01 9.27 -8.62
N GLY A 39 -5.20 8.74 -8.88
CA GLY A 39 -5.73 8.57 -10.24
C GLY A 39 -5.55 7.18 -10.84
N ARG A 40 -4.71 6.31 -10.25
CA ARG A 40 -4.50 4.96 -10.80
C ARG A 40 -5.77 4.10 -10.68
N PRO A 41 -6.20 3.40 -11.75
CA PRO A 41 -7.37 2.51 -11.67
C PRO A 41 -7.18 1.38 -10.67
N PHE A 42 -8.27 0.97 -10.03
CA PHE A 42 -8.33 -0.22 -9.17
C PHE A 42 -9.22 -1.28 -9.81
N PHE A 43 -8.62 -2.43 -10.17
CA PHE A 43 -9.36 -3.58 -10.66
C PHE A 43 -9.79 -4.45 -9.48
N TYR A 44 -11.10 -4.51 -9.24
CA TYR A 44 -11.65 -5.32 -8.16
C TYR A 44 -11.91 -6.75 -8.64
N LEU A 45 -11.05 -7.67 -8.21
CA LEU A 45 -11.23 -9.11 -8.37
C LEU A 45 -11.61 -9.72 -7.01
N GLY A 46 -12.91 -9.89 -6.79
CA GLY A 46 -13.45 -10.44 -5.55
C GLY A 46 -13.64 -11.96 -5.62
N ASP A 47 -13.57 -12.62 -4.46
CA ASP A 47 -14.02 -13.99 -4.22
C ASP A 47 -15.08 -13.97 -3.10
N THR A 48 -15.90 -15.03 -2.99
CA THR A 48 -16.94 -15.17 -1.96
C THR A 48 -16.49 -16.14 -0.87
N ALA A 49 -15.73 -15.65 0.10
CA ALA A 49 -15.20 -16.44 1.21
C ALA A 49 -16.05 -16.32 2.49
N TRP A 50 -17.35 -16.62 2.40
CA TRP A 50 -18.31 -16.41 3.51
C TRP A 50 -17.92 -17.09 4.82
N GLU A 51 -17.36 -18.29 4.73
CA GLU A 51 -17.06 -19.11 5.89
C GLU A 51 -15.63 -18.91 6.42
N LEU A 52 -14.87 -17.97 5.86
CA LEU A 52 -13.44 -17.76 6.13
C LEU A 52 -13.11 -17.71 7.63
N PHE A 53 -13.89 -16.95 8.41
CA PHE A 53 -13.60 -16.70 9.82
C PHE A 53 -13.95 -17.83 10.78
N HIS A 54 -14.83 -18.76 10.38
CA HIS A 54 -15.33 -19.81 11.28
C HIS A 54 -14.88 -21.22 10.88
N ARG A 55 -14.36 -21.38 9.65
CA ARG A 55 -13.81 -22.66 9.17
C ARG A 55 -12.29 -22.72 9.08
N LEU A 56 -11.62 -21.57 8.96
CA LEU A 56 -10.17 -21.53 8.88
C LEU A 56 -9.55 -21.01 10.18
N ASN A 57 -8.50 -21.68 10.62
CA ASN A 57 -7.53 -21.17 11.57
C ASN A 57 -6.28 -20.71 10.79
N ARG A 58 -5.37 -20.03 11.49
CA ARG A 58 -4.09 -19.59 10.91
C ARG A 58 -3.05 -20.72 10.84
N GLU A 59 -3.23 -21.73 11.69
CA GLU A 59 -2.29 -22.84 11.92
C GLU A 59 -2.58 -24.05 11.05
#